data_AF-A0A4S2S230-F1
#
_entry.id   AF-A0A4S2S230-F1
#
_cell.length_a   1.000
_cell.length_b   1.000
_cell.length_c   1.000
_cell.angle_alpha   90.00
_cell.angle_beta   90.00
_cell.angle_gamma   90.00
#
_symmetry.space_group_name_H-M   'P 1'
#
loop_
_entity.id
_entity.type
_entity.pdbx_description
1 polymer ?
#
loop_
_entity_poly.entity_id
_entity_poly.type
_entity_poly.pdbx_seq_one_letter_code
_entity_poly.pdbx_strand_id
1 'polypeptide(L)'
;MTTMQLKTPGFDAQVKAAAERARACGLAADAIRIAATLDGMVPEQVGRAAMGLGERVYTEIAESQVAGFAPTGGPEAGDGAGDPARAEAGTGADSAAGDLLMLTGTGRLRVVPAGTQPAGGADGEPLGTLKWQSRPESLGRLWALAQDVQRLQFEEIHRWLAQQGAEPVRERIDAVAHALVHMAPVLLYVGDRFYSNLGKFSNLPGRSMAPGAEGSVLTALRETPAAHWSPEDATFVVCMYALISSGSPVRAEEFNGVQLAPDRLSDFLRERIEAYGAELPDLAGEPTGAALDALAAACAGGRAELLRRGAVLYREINGASLHKRERIMAEPLGWDELPAPVAGLLSGVAGRPFPVAASPETVRAYAEEVVERVVRLAPPAGFTSAYEGFLHRFFETLADALDCDVVMGRGPKSVAVLHSDHPAEDRMALATRDFYCCVAPGAAFARKFADDPSQLARTLSAYSARMRYNTWHYLPHSMSWTEDSPGRDDWFFAPMTADITNWSDQHHTGHVTFGVRHALRVPLGIVLEGGYRPGLYDLRLLRTSGAEFELPHLRAAMVTGRVQALLHQAAADRGLEVGDFDNGWYRAFHGS
;
A
#
# COMPACT_ATOMS: atom_id res chain seq x y z
N MET A 1 8.07 9.59 -34.81
CA MET A 1 6.80 9.36 -34.12
C MET A 1 7.10 8.46 -32.94
N THR A 2 7.17 9.03 -31.75
CA THR A 2 7.48 8.27 -30.52
C THR A 2 6.15 7.94 -29.88
N THR A 3 5.72 6.68 -29.97
CA THR A 3 4.50 6.21 -29.30
C THR A 3 4.56 6.62 -27.83
N MET A 4 3.55 7.33 -27.33
CA MET A 4 3.55 7.72 -25.92
C MET A 4 3.53 6.46 -25.06
N GLN A 5 4.53 6.30 -24.19
CA GLN A 5 4.66 5.14 -23.33
C GLN A 5 4.39 5.56 -21.89
N LEU A 6 3.26 5.11 -21.33
CA LEU A 6 2.94 5.26 -19.90
C LEU A 6 3.81 4.35 -19.00
N LYS A 7 4.45 3.35 -19.60
CA LYS A 7 5.20 2.33 -18.87
C LYS A 7 6.37 2.94 -18.11
N THR A 8 6.46 2.64 -16.82
CA THR A 8 7.55 3.09 -15.95
C THR A 8 8.64 2.00 -15.82
N PRO A 9 9.83 2.32 -15.28
CA PRO A 9 10.93 1.36 -15.12
C PRO A 9 10.66 0.24 -14.11
N GLY A 10 9.81 0.49 -13.10
CA GLY A 10 9.54 -0.44 -11.99
C GLY A 10 10.65 -0.53 -10.94
N PHE A 11 10.41 -1.31 -9.89
CA PHE A 11 11.24 -1.33 -8.67
C PHE A 11 12.67 -1.83 -8.89
N ASP A 12 12.85 -2.91 -9.65
CA ASP A 12 14.19 -3.47 -9.91
C ASP A 12 15.11 -2.45 -10.61
N ALA A 13 14.55 -1.67 -11.54
CA ALA A 13 15.28 -0.59 -12.20
C ALA A 13 15.58 0.57 -11.24
N GLN A 14 14.65 0.88 -10.32
CA GLN A 14 14.85 1.90 -9.30
C GLN A 14 15.97 1.52 -8.31
N VAL A 15 16.03 0.27 -7.85
CA VAL A 15 17.11 -0.22 -6.98
C VAL A 15 18.47 -0.05 -7.66
N LYS A 16 18.57 -0.42 -8.94
CA LYS A 16 19.80 -0.23 -9.74
C LYS A 16 20.18 1.24 -9.89
N ALA A 17 19.22 2.09 -10.23
CA ALA A 17 19.46 3.53 -10.37
C ALA A 17 19.94 4.16 -9.05
N ALA A 18 19.31 3.82 -7.92
CA ALA A 18 19.74 4.27 -6.60
C ALA A 18 21.15 3.76 -6.25
N ALA A 19 21.47 2.51 -6.58
CA ALA A 19 22.80 1.95 -6.38
C ALA A 19 23.87 2.66 -7.23
N GLU A 20 23.60 2.92 -8.51
CA GLU A 20 24.48 3.69 -9.40
C GLU A 20 24.69 5.11 -8.86
N ARG A 21 23.63 5.77 -8.39
CA ARG A 21 23.72 7.11 -7.80
C ARG A 21 24.53 7.13 -6.51
N ALA A 22 24.35 6.12 -5.64
CA ALA A 22 25.15 5.96 -4.43
C ALA A 22 26.64 5.72 -4.74
N ARG A 23 26.96 4.92 -5.76
CA ARG A 23 28.34 4.70 -6.24
C ARG A 23 29.00 5.97 -6.76
N ALA A 24 28.24 6.95 -7.23
CA ALA A 24 28.79 8.22 -7.68
C ALA A 24 29.16 9.21 -6.55
N CYS A 25 28.88 8.86 -5.28
CA CYS A 25 29.15 9.71 -4.14
C CYS A 25 30.58 9.56 -3.61
N GLY A 26 31.16 10.64 -3.08
CA GLY A 26 32.47 10.60 -2.41
C GLY A 26 32.40 10.41 -0.88
N LEU A 27 31.24 10.69 -0.28
CA LEU A 27 31.00 10.61 1.16
C LEU A 27 30.06 9.45 1.50
N ALA A 28 30.33 8.76 2.61
CA ALA A 28 29.50 7.65 3.06
C ALA A 28 28.09 8.11 3.42
N ALA A 29 27.94 9.28 4.06
CA ALA A 29 26.64 9.82 4.45
C ALA A 29 25.70 10.02 3.25
N ASP A 30 26.22 10.51 2.12
CA ASP A 30 25.41 10.68 0.91
C ASP A 30 25.01 9.33 0.30
N ALA A 31 25.95 8.37 0.24
CA ALA A 31 25.66 7.02 -0.25
C ALA A 31 24.63 6.28 0.63
N ILE A 32 24.76 6.39 1.96
CA ILE A 32 23.82 5.83 2.94
C ILE A 32 22.45 6.46 2.76
N ARG A 33 22.35 7.80 2.67
CA ARG A 33 21.07 8.50 2.49
C ARG A 33 20.41 8.09 1.17
N ILE A 34 21.15 8.07 0.06
CA ILE A 34 20.60 7.68 -1.25
C ILE A 34 20.10 6.24 -1.21
N ALA A 35 20.89 5.31 -0.67
CA ALA A 35 20.51 3.90 -0.59
C ALA A 35 19.30 3.69 0.33
N ALA A 36 19.28 4.30 1.51
CA ALA A 36 18.18 4.18 2.46
C ALA A 36 16.88 4.80 1.92
N THR A 37 16.97 5.86 1.13
CA THR A 37 15.78 6.55 0.57
C THR A 37 15.39 6.08 -0.81
N LEU A 38 16.12 5.12 -1.41
CA LEU A 38 16.01 4.77 -2.83
C LEU A 38 16.01 6.02 -3.73
N ASP A 39 17.00 6.89 -3.50
CA ASP A 39 17.16 8.18 -4.16
C ASP A 39 15.96 9.13 -3.96
N GLY A 40 15.52 9.25 -2.70
CA GLY A 40 14.45 10.17 -2.29
C GLY A 40 13.02 9.65 -2.48
N MET A 41 12.81 8.45 -3.04
CA MET A 41 11.46 7.87 -3.20
C MET A 41 10.86 7.35 -1.89
N VAL A 42 11.69 6.91 -0.96
CA VAL A 42 11.29 6.35 0.34
C VAL A 42 11.69 7.34 1.44
N PRO A 43 10.79 7.66 2.38
CA PRO A 43 11.14 8.48 3.54
C PRO A 43 12.32 7.86 4.30
N GLU A 44 13.30 8.67 4.66
CA GLU A 44 14.53 8.19 5.29
C GLU A 44 14.28 7.40 6.58
N GLN A 45 13.30 7.82 7.39
CA GLN A 45 12.89 7.10 8.59
C GLN A 45 12.45 5.65 8.28
N VAL A 46 11.75 5.43 7.18
CA VAL A 46 11.29 4.10 6.75
C VAL A 46 12.47 3.28 6.23
N GLY A 47 13.33 3.88 5.40
CA GLY A 47 14.55 3.24 4.91
C GLY A 47 15.49 2.76 6.03
N ARG A 48 15.74 3.64 7.01
CA ARG A 48 16.55 3.30 8.19
C ARG A 48 15.88 2.27 9.08
N ALA A 49 14.55 2.28 9.14
CA ALA A 49 13.79 1.28 9.88
C ALA A 49 13.83 -0.13 9.27
N ALA A 50 14.19 -0.27 7.99
CA ALA A 50 14.46 -1.55 7.34
C ALA A 50 15.74 -2.21 7.87
N MET A 51 16.72 -1.41 8.27
CA MET A 51 18.02 -1.87 8.78
C MET A 51 17.88 -2.55 10.15
N GLY A 52 18.64 -3.62 10.35
CA GLY A 52 18.82 -4.25 11.66
C GLY A 52 19.50 -3.30 12.64
N LEU A 53 19.42 -3.60 13.95
CA LEU A 53 19.93 -2.68 14.98
C LEU A 53 21.44 -2.42 14.81
N GLY A 54 22.23 -3.46 14.52
CA GLY A 54 23.65 -3.30 14.25
C GLY A 54 23.93 -2.41 13.05
N GLU A 55 23.19 -2.57 11.95
CA GLU A 55 23.34 -1.80 10.71
C GLU A 55 23.04 -0.31 10.93
N ARG A 56 22.01 0.01 11.72
CA ARG A 56 21.71 1.39 12.13
C ARG A 56 22.85 2.01 12.91
N VAL A 57 23.32 1.33 13.96
CA VAL A 57 24.46 1.81 14.77
C VAL A 57 25.70 2.02 13.90
N TYR A 58 25.97 1.09 12.97
CA TYR A 58 27.12 1.17 12.08
C TYR A 58 27.08 2.37 11.15
N THR A 59 25.92 2.60 10.52
CA THR A 59 25.71 3.72 9.59
C THR A 59 25.72 5.07 10.30
N GLU A 60 25.10 5.18 11.48
CA GLU A 60 25.14 6.39 12.33
C GLU A 60 26.57 6.76 12.74
N ILE A 61 27.40 5.78 13.09
CA ILE A 61 28.82 6.02 13.41
C ILE A 61 29.58 6.48 12.16
N ALA A 62 29.36 5.83 11.01
CA ALA A 62 30.01 6.22 9.75
C ALA A 62 29.67 7.67 9.36
N GLU A 63 28.43 8.09 9.55
CA GLU A 63 27.96 9.45 9.30
C GLU A 63 28.56 10.45 10.29
N SER A 64 28.54 10.15 11.58
CA SER A 64 29.09 11.04 12.62
C SER A 64 30.60 11.27 12.50
N GLN A 65 31.33 10.30 11.96
CA GLN A 65 32.78 10.41 11.72
C GLN A 65 33.14 10.94 10.34
N VAL A 66 32.16 11.29 9.51
CA VAL A 66 32.38 11.76 8.13
C VAL A 66 33.27 10.77 7.36
N ALA A 67 32.93 9.47 7.46
CA ALA A 67 33.65 8.44 6.74
C ALA A 67 33.59 8.72 5.23
N GLY A 68 34.74 8.54 4.56
CA GLY A 68 34.79 8.56 3.10
C GLY A 68 34.12 7.32 2.51
N PHE A 69 33.93 7.32 1.20
CA PHE A 69 33.32 6.20 0.49
C PHE A 69 34.13 5.84 -0.75
N ALA A 70 34.44 4.55 -0.91
CA ALA A 70 35.10 4.03 -2.10
C ALA A 70 34.13 3.12 -2.87
N PRO A 71 33.59 3.58 -4.00
CA PRO A 71 32.57 2.84 -4.74
C PRO A 71 33.12 1.57 -5.40
N THR A 72 32.28 0.57 -5.56
CA THR A 72 32.60 -0.62 -6.36
C THR A 72 32.63 -0.25 -7.84
N GLY A 73 33.73 -0.61 -8.54
CA GLY A 73 33.90 -0.36 -9.97
C GLY A 73 34.23 1.10 -10.35
N GLY A 74 34.61 1.95 -9.39
CA GLY A 74 35.14 3.28 -9.68
C GLY A 74 36.51 3.20 -10.38
N PRO A 75 36.85 4.17 -11.25
CA PRO A 75 38.15 4.18 -11.92
C PRO A 75 39.23 4.36 -10.85
N GLU A 76 40.12 3.38 -10.72
CA GLU A 76 41.35 3.57 -9.97
C GLU A 76 42.10 4.76 -10.58
N ALA A 77 42.31 5.80 -9.76
CA ALA A 77 43.30 6.81 -10.05
C ALA A 77 44.67 6.12 -10.03
N GLY A 78 45.17 5.77 -11.21
CA GLY A 78 46.48 5.19 -11.44
C GLY A 78 46.90 5.43 -12.88
N ASP A 79 47.45 6.62 -13.13
CA ASP A 79 48.25 6.90 -14.33
C ASP A 79 49.36 5.84 -14.45
N GLY A 80 49.27 4.99 -15.48
CA GLY A 80 50.27 3.97 -15.74
C GLY A 80 49.94 3.16 -16.99
N ALA A 81 50.42 3.61 -18.14
CA ALA A 81 50.46 2.79 -19.35
C ALA A 81 51.24 1.48 -19.06
N GLY A 82 50.60 0.32 -19.20
CA GLY A 82 51.26 -0.96 -19.00
C GLY A 82 50.40 -2.20 -19.28
N ASP A 83 50.54 -2.73 -20.50
CA ASP A 83 50.47 -4.14 -20.90
C ASP A 83 49.10 -4.89 -20.94
N PRO A 84 48.56 -5.22 -22.14
CA PRO A 84 47.26 -5.89 -22.31
C PRO A 84 47.28 -7.43 -22.11
N ALA A 85 48.32 -8.02 -21.50
CA ALA A 85 48.50 -9.47 -21.41
C ALA A 85 48.07 -10.14 -20.08
N ARG A 86 47.15 -9.55 -19.30
CA ARG A 86 46.62 -10.13 -18.04
C ARG A 86 45.11 -10.26 -17.97
N ALA A 87 44.43 -10.21 -19.10
CA ALA A 87 42.98 -10.41 -19.19
C ALA A 87 42.61 -11.90 -19.25
N GLU A 88 43.00 -12.69 -18.25
CA GLU A 88 42.51 -14.08 -18.06
C GLU A 88 42.90 -14.59 -16.66
N ALA A 89 42.16 -14.14 -15.63
CA ALA A 89 41.98 -14.73 -14.30
C ALA A 89 41.53 -13.63 -13.32
N GLY A 90 40.23 -13.35 -13.29
CA GLY A 90 39.62 -12.36 -12.39
C GLY A 90 38.41 -12.93 -11.66
N THR A 91 38.47 -14.20 -11.27
CA THR A 91 37.53 -14.81 -10.32
C THR A 91 38.22 -14.90 -8.95
N GLY A 92 37.81 -14.04 -8.02
CA GLY A 92 38.13 -14.15 -6.60
C GLY A 92 39.30 -13.27 -6.12
N ALA A 93 39.07 -12.65 -4.96
CA ALA A 93 40.09 -12.14 -4.02
C ALA A 93 40.61 -10.69 -4.12
N ASP A 94 39.73 -9.70 -4.31
CA ASP A 94 40.00 -8.31 -3.84
C ASP A 94 38.90 -7.71 -2.93
N SER A 95 37.98 -8.56 -2.43
CA SER A 95 36.86 -8.14 -1.58
C SER A 95 37.20 -7.96 -0.08
N ALA A 96 38.47 -7.72 0.30
CA ALA A 96 38.93 -8.04 1.65
C ALA A 96 39.37 -6.88 2.57
N ALA A 97 39.28 -5.60 2.18
CA ALA A 97 39.92 -4.53 2.95
C ALA A 97 38.98 -3.51 3.67
N GLY A 98 37.65 -3.66 3.63
CA GLY A 98 36.77 -2.65 4.25
C GLY A 98 35.34 -3.11 4.49
N ASP A 99 34.62 -2.32 5.30
CA ASP A 99 33.21 -2.55 5.62
C ASP A 99 32.35 -2.17 4.40
N LEU A 100 31.62 -3.13 3.84
CA LEU A 100 30.89 -2.99 2.58
C LEU A 100 29.46 -2.50 2.82
N LEU A 101 29.01 -1.52 2.04
CA LEU A 101 27.60 -1.15 1.91
C LEU A 101 26.98 -1.89 0.71
N MET A 102 25.77 -2.41 0.91
CA MET A 102 25.03 -3.16 -0.11
C MET A 102 23.56 -2.77 -0.10
N LEU A 103 22.94 -2.63 -1.26
CA LEU A 103 21.49 -2.44 -1.41
C LEU A 103 20.85 -3.74 -1.88
N THR A 104 19.99 -4.36 -1.07
CA THR A 104 19.36 -5.63 -1.42
C THR A 104 18.36 -5.47 -2.59
N GLY A 105 18.00 -6.57 -3.24
CA GLY A 105 16.93 -6.59 -4.25
C GLY A 105 15.55 -6.19 -3.70
N THR A 106 15.37 -6.17 -2.38
CA THR A 106 14.17 -5.67 -1.69
C THR A 106 14.26 -4.18 -1.32
N GLY A 107 15.36 -3.50 -1.67
CA GLY A 107 15.59 -2.08 -1.39
C GLY A 107 16.06 -1.77 0.04
N ARG A 108 16.50 -2.77 0.81
CA ARG A 108 17.07 -2.57 2.16
C ARG A 108 18.57 -2.28 2.05
N LEU A 109 19.03 -1.21 2.71
CA LEU A 109 20.45 -0.97 2.92
C LEU A 109 21.00 -1.97 3.95
N ARG A 110 22.14 -2.57 3.63
CA ARG A 110 22.88 -3.49 4.50
C ARG A 110 24.32 -3.05 4.66
N VAL A 111 24.86 -3.39 5.83
CA VAL A 111 26.30 -3.29 6.12
C VAL A 111 26.86 -4.69 6.26
N VAL A 112 27.96 -4.97 5.56
CA VAL A 112 28.73 -6.21 5.68
C VAL A 112 30.09 -5.84 6.27
N PRO A 113 30.28 -5.99 7.59
CA PRO A 113 31.56 -5.71 8.23
C PRO A 113 32.71 -6.51 7.62
N ALA A 114 33.90 -5.90 7.56
CA ALA A 114 35.09 -6.56 7.03
C ALA A 114 35.35 -7.92 7.71
N GLY A 115 35.62 -8.95 6.91
CA GLY A 115 35.87 -10.31 7.38
C GLY A 115 34.62 -11.11 7.76
N THR A 116 33.43 -10.55 7.57
CA THR A 116 32.16 -11.29 7.69
C THR A 116 31.59 -11.61 6.31
N GLN A 117 30.75 -12.64 6.23
CA GLN A 117 29.97 -12.90 5.02
C GLN A 117 28.54 -12.39 5.20
N PRO A 118 27.88 -11.93 4.13
CA PRO A 118 26.48 -11.58 4.19
C PRO A 118 25.68 -12.83 4.59
N ALA A 119 24.93 -12.76 5.69
CA ALA A 119 23.89 -13.75 5.97
C ALA A 119 22.91 -13.81 4.77
N GLY A 120 22.66 -15.02 4.26
CA GLY A 120 21.70 -15.27 3.18
C GLY A 120 22.22 -15.20 1.73
N GLY A 121 23.52 -15.05 1.50
CA GLY A 121 24.09 -14.95 0.14
C GLY A 121 24.11 -13.52 -0.43
N ALA A 122 24.85 -13.32 -1.53
CA ALA A 122 25.17 -12.01 -2.11
C ALA A 122 24.04 -11.43 -3.00
N ASP A 123 22.78 -11.51 -2.54
CA ASP A 123 21.65 -10.97 -3.29
C ASP A 123 21.49 -9.46 -3.03
N GLY A 124 22.22 -8.66 -3.81
CA GLY A 124 22.13 -7.21 -3.76
C GLY A 124 23.16 -6.50 -4.63
N GLU A 125 22.96 -5.21 -4.83
CA GLU A 125 23.88 -4.31 -5.50
C GLU A 125 24.96 -3.85 -4.51
N PRO A 126 26.23 -4.25 -4.66
CA PRO A 126 27.30 -3.74 -3.81
C PRO A 126 27.51 -2.26 -4.18
N LEU A 127 27.55 -1.39 -3.17
CA LEU A 127 27.67 0.06 -3.39
C LEU A 127 29.12 0.52 -3.30
N GLY A 128 29.88 -0.02 -2.34
CA GLY A 128 31.23 0.44 -2.04
C GLY A 128 31.62 0.19 -0.60
N THR A 129 32.88 0.46 -0.27
CA THR A 129 33.43 0.27 1.06
C THR A 129 33.54 1.59 1.82
N LEU A 130 33.27 1.55 3.13
CA LEU A 130 33.50 2.67 4.03
C LEU A 130 35.01 2.93 4.19
N LYS A 131 35.41 4.19 4.06
CA LYS A 131 36.79 4.66 4.28
C LYS A 131 36.85 5.47 5.56
N TRP A 132 37.25 4.79 6.62
CA TRP A 132 37.46 5.42 7.92
C TRP A 132 38.74 6.24 7.93
N GLN A 133 38.69 7.48 8.43
CA GLN A 133 39.91 8.25 8.75
C GLN A 133 40.63 7.61 9.94
N SER A 134 39.87 7.24 10.97
CA SER A 134 40.29 6.41 12.09
C SER A 134 39.12 5.52 12.48
N ARG A 135 39.16 4.24 12.13
CA ARG A 135 38.07 3.30 12.42
C ARG A 135 37.87 3.21 13.94
N PRO A 136 36.68 3.51 14.47
CA PRO A 136 36.49 3.54 15.91
C PRO A 136 36.70 2.15 16.52
N GLU A 137 37.56 2.05 17.54
CA GLU A 137 37.84 0.78 18.23
C GLU A 137 36.59 0.16 18.87
N SER A 138 35.63 1.01 19.24
CA SER A 138 34.34 0.60 19.80
C SER A 138 33.38 0.00 18.78
N LEU A 139 33.60 0.18 17.47
CA LEU A 139 32.62 -0.18 16.43
C LEU A 139 32.25 -1.65 16.46
N GLY A 140 33.24 -2.54 16.54
CA GLY A 140 32.99 -3.98 16.63
C GLY A 140 32.24 -4.38 17.90
N ARG A 141 32.54 -3.74 19.03
CA ARG A 141 31.83 -3.97 20.31
C ARG A 141 30.39 -3.47 20.26
N LEU A 142 30.15 -2.28 19.71
CA LEU A 142 28.81 -1.71 19.59
C LEU A 142 27.94 -2.49 18.61
N TRP A 143 28.51 -2.96 17.49
CA TRP A 143 27.85 -3.89 16.58
C TRP A 143 27.46 -5.18 17.30
N ALA A 144 28.40 -5.83 17.98
CA ALA A 144 28.13 -7.08 18.70
C ALA A 144 27.07 -6.90 19.78
N LEU A 145 27.13 -5.81 20.56
CA LEU A 145 26.13 -5.48 21.56
C LEU A 145 24.74 -5.28 20.94
N ALA A 146 24.64 -4.57 19.81
CA ALA A 146 23.38 -4.39 19.10
C ALA A 146 22.80 -5.72 18.60
N GLN A 147 23.64 -6.61 18.06
CA GLN A 147 23.23 -7.94 17.64
C GLN A 147 22.75 -8.79 18.83
N ASP A 148 23.46 -8.73 19.96
CA ASP A 148 23.09 -9.44 21.19
C ASP A 148 21.76 -8.95 21.77
N VAL A 149 21.52 -7.63 21.79
CA VAL A 149 20.24 -7.06 22.24
C VAL A 149 19.09 -7.59 21.39
N GLN A 150 19.23 -7.55 20.06
CA GLN A 150 18.19 -8.03 19.14
C GLN A 150 17.96 -9.55 19.31
N ARG A 151 19.04 -10.34 19.41
CA ARG A 151 18.95 -11.79 19.63
C ARG A 151 18.24 -12.11 20.94
N LEU A 152 18.58 -11.44 22.05
CA LEU A 152 17.97 -11.68 23.35
C LEU A 152 16.46 -11.36 23.34
N GLN A 153 16.05 -10.29 22.66
CA GLN A 153 14.62 -9.96 22.48
C GLN A 153 13.87 -11.07 21.74
N PHE A 154 14.45 -11.62 20.66
CA PHE A 154 13.82 -12.69 19.89
C PHE A 154 13.77 -14.01 20.69
N GLU A 155 14.84 -14.34 21.41
CA GLU A 155 14.88 -15.51 22.30
C GLU A 155 13.87 -15.42 23.44
N GLU A 156 13.58 -14.23 23.96
CA GLU A 156 12.55 -14.02 24.96
C GLU A 156 11.15 -14.35 24.42
N ILE A 157 10.81 -13.80 23.25
CA ILE A 157 9.54 -14.11 22.56
C ILE A 157 9.43 -15.60 22.27
N HIS A 158 10.50 -16.22 21.76
CA HIS A 158 10.52 -17.64 21.47
C HIS A 158 10.26 -18.49 22.71
N ARG A 159 10.95 -18.19 23.82
CA ARG A 159 10.76 -18.91 25.08
C ARG A 159 9.32 -18.77 25.60
N TRP A 160 8.76 -17.57 25.51
CA TRP A 160 7.38 -17.32 25.91
C TRP A 160 6.38 -18.09 25.02
N LEU A 161 6.58 -18.07 23.70
CA LEU A 161 5.70 -18.77 22.75
C LEU A 161 5.80 -20.30 22.92
N ALA A 162 7.00 -20.83 23.15
CA ALA A 162 7.24 -22.25 23.37
C ALA A 162 6.59 -22.79 24.66
N GLN A 163 6.29 -21.91 25.62
CA GLN A 163 5.55 -22.24 26.84
C GLN A 163 4.02 -22.23 26.62
N GLN A 164 3.54 -21.74 25.47
CA GLN A 164 2.13 -21.80 25.12
C GLN A 164 1.74 -23.21 24.68
N GLY A 165 0.48 -23.59 24.92
CA GLY A 165 -0.08 -24.83 24.39
C GLY A 165 -0.11 -24.83 22.85
N ALA A 166 -0.12 -26.02 22.25
CA ALA A 166 -0.14 -26.18 20.79
C ALA A 166 -1.36 -25.52 20.12
N GLU A 167 -2.49 -25.48 20.81
CA GLU A 167 -3.74 -24.88 20.31
C GLU A 167 -3.65 -23.34 20.19
N PRO A 168 -3.29 -22.57 21.23
CA PRO A 168 -3.03 -21.14 21.10
C PRO A 168 -2.00 -20.76 20.03
N VAL A 169 -0.94 -21.57 19.87
CA VAL A 169 0.05 -21.34 18.80
C VAL A 169 -0.59 -21.53 17.41
N ARG A 170 -1.40 -22.57 17.24
CA ARG A 170 -2.10 -22.87 15.99
C ARG A 170 -3.11 -21.77 15.64
N GLU A 171 -3.85 -21.27 16.61
CA GLU A 171 -4.78 -20.14 16.41
C GLU A 171 -4.07 -18.91 15.87
N ARG A 172 -2.87 -18.59 16.37
CA ARG A 172 -2.06 -17.48 15.85
C ARG A 172 -1.62 -17.70 14.42
N ILE A 173 -1.14 -18.90 14.09
CA ILE A 173 -0.76 -19.25 12.70
C ILE A 173 -1.97 -19.11 11.77
N ASP A 174 -3.11 -19.65 12.17
CA ASP A 174 -4.32 -19.66 11.34
C ASP A 174 -4.86 -18.24 11.13
N ALA A 175 -4.84 -17.39 12.18
CA ALA A 175 -5.20 -15.98 12.07
C ALA A 175 -4.26 -15.19 11.15
N VAL A 176 -2.94 -15.41 11.26
CA VAL A 176 -1.93 -14.78 10.39
C VAL A 176 -2.09 -15.23 8.94
N ALA A 177 -2.27 -16.54 8.71
CA ALA A 177 -2.47 -17.11 7.38
C ALA A 177 -3.74 -16.54 6.72
N HIS A 178 -4.84 -16.48 7.48
CA HIS A 178 -6.10 -15.91 7.01
C HIS A 178 -5.96 -14.43 6.64
N ALA A 179 -5.34 -13.61 7.49
CA ALA A 179 -5.15 -12.20 7.19
C ALA A 179 -4.31 -11.97 5.91
N LEU A 180 -3.20 -12.70 5.76
CA LEU A 180 -2.24 -12.53 4.66
C LEU A 180 -2.84 -12.81 3.27
N VAL A 181 -3.73 -13.78 3.14
CA VAL A 181 -4.34 -14.13 1.84
C VAL A 181 -5.42 -13.13 1.40
N HIS A 182 -6.00 -12.39 2.35
CA HIS A 182 -7.10 -11.44 2.11
C HIS A 182 -6.67 -9.97 2.17
N MET A 183 -5.38 -9.68 2.32
CA MET A 183 -4.86 -8.30 2.37
C MET A 183 -3.87 -7.99 1.24
N ALA A 184 -3.43 -6.73 1.12
CA ALA A 184 -2.39 -6.39 0.15
C ALA A 184 -1.05 -7.05 0.56
N PRO A 185 -0.15 -7.33 -0.40
CA PRO A 185 1.09 -8.00 -0.08
C PRO A 185 1.93 -7.29 0.98
N VAL A 186 2.60 -8.09 1.81
CA VAL A 186 3.54 -7.61 2.83
C VAL A 186 4.99 -7.95 2.47
N LEU A 187 5.91 -7.14 2.99
CA LEU A 187 7.36 -7.37 2.96
C LEU A 187 7.92 -6.87 4.30
N LEU A 188 8.19 -7.79 5.22
CA LEU A 188 8.59 -7.51 6.59
C LEU A 188 9.99 -8.08 6.85
N TYR A 189 10.78 -7.45 7.72
CA TYR A 189 12.08 -7.96 8.13
C TYR A 189 12.07 -8.39 9.60
N VAL A 190 12.72 -9.49 9.95
CA VAL A 190 13.01 -9.87 11.35
C VAL A 190 14.48 -10.23 11.43
N GLY A 191 15.28 -9.30 11.96
CA GLY A 191 16.74 -9.40 11.89
C GLY A 191 17.22 -9.44 10.45
N ASP A 192 17.88 -10.54 10.08
CA ASP A 192 18.39 -10.78 8.73
C ASP A 192 17.42 -11.55 7.83
N ARG A 193 16.30 -12.04 8.36
CA ARG A 193 15.25 -12.71 7.59
C ARG A 193 14.22 -11.70 7.05
N PHE A 194 13.52 -12.10 5.99
CA PHE A 194 12.33 -11.40 5.52
C PHE A 194 11.15 -12.36 5.36
N TYR A 195 9.94 -11.81 5.47
CA TYR A 195 8.68 -12.52 5.37
C TYR A 195 7.79 -11.75 4.40
N SER A 196 7.36 -12.40 3.32
CA SER A 196 6.65 -11.73 2.23
C SER A 196 5.76 -12.67 1.43
N ASN A 197 4.65 -12.13 0.92
CA ASN A 197 3.82 -12.75 -0.14
C ASN A 197 3.83 -11.90 -1.43
N LEU A 198 4.88 -11.09 -1.61
CA LEU A 198 5.08 -10.20 -2.76
C LEU A 198 5.87 -10.88 -3.87
N GLY A 199 5.16 -11.31 -4.92
CA GLY A 199 5.77 -11.73 -6.20
C GLY A 199 6.93 -12.70 -6.02
N LYS A 200 8.10 -12.37 -6.59
CA LYS A 200 9.31 -13.21 -6.55
C LYS A 200 9.92 -13.38 -5.15
N PHE A 201 9.53 -12.58 -4.17
CA PHE A 201 10.02 -12.66 -2.78
C PHE A 201 9.12 -13.52 -1.89
N SER A 202 8.15 -14.24 -2.47
CA SER A 202 7.12 -14.91 -1.68
C SER A 202 7.67 -16.12 -0.92
N ASN A 203 7.56 -16.09 0.41
CA ASN A 203 7.72 -17.22 1.34
C ASN A 203 6.53 -17.34 2.32
N LEU A 204 5.50 -16.51 2.15
CA LEU A 204 4.22 -16.52 2.85
C LEU A 204 3.07 -16.78 1.87
N PRO A 205 1.91 -17.29 2.35
CA PRO A 205 0.75 -17.50 1.49
C PRO A 205 0.17 -16.19 0.94
N GLY A 206 -0.33 -16.26 -0.30
CA GLY A 206 -0.95 -15.17 -1.02
C GLY A 206 -1.11 -15.50 -2.51
N ARG A 207 -1.16 -14.48 -3.37
CA ARG A 207 -1.40 -14.70 -4.80
C ARG A 207 -0.32 -15.52 -5.53
N SER A 208 0.93 -15.41 -5.08
CA SER A 208 2.08 -16.06 -5.73
C SER A 208 2.42 -17.41 -5.10
N MET A 209 1.87 -17.72 -3.93
CA MET A 209 2.12 -18.95 -3.18
C MET A 209 0.84 -19.38 -2.48
N ALA A 210 0.28 -20.51 -2.88
CA ALA A 210 -0.98 -20.99 -2.31
C ALA A 210 -0.85 -21.33 -0.81
N PRO A 211 -1.93 -21.21 -0.02
CA PRO A 211 -1.99 -21.75 1.33
C PRO A 211 -1.59 -23.23 1.38
N GLY A 212 -0.75 -23.61 2.35
CA GLY A 212 -0.29 -24.99 2.51
C GLY A 212 0.84 -25.43 1.55
N ALA A 213 1.37 -24.54 0.71
CA ALA A 213 2.51 -24.88 -0.15
C ALA A 213 3.75 -25.29 0.69
N GLU A 214 4.53 -26.25 0.20
CA GLU A 214 5.73 -26.80 0.87
C GLU A 214 6.81 -25.73 1.14
N GLY A 215 6.91 -24.71 0.27
CA GLY A 215 7.84 -23.58 0.43
C GLY A 215 7.35 -22.45 1.34
N SER A 216 6.16 -22.56 1.94
CA SER A 216 5.60 -21.54 2.82
C SER A 216 6.13 -21.71 4.25
N VAL A 217 6.63 -20.62 4.82
CA VAL A 217 7.07 -20.57 6.22
C VAL A 217 5.94 -21.02 7.16
N LEU A 218 4.71 -20.53 6.95
CA LEU A 218 3.59 -20.88 7.83
C LEU A 218 3.21 -22.36 7.77
N THR A 219 3.41 -23.02 6.62
CA THR A 219 3.19 -24.47 6.49
C THR A 219 4.19 -25.23 7.36
N ALA A 220 5.48 -24.92 7.23
CA ALA A 220 6.54 -25.55 8.01
C ALA A 220 6.38 -25.32 9.53
N LEU A 221 6.00 -24.11 9.93
CA LEU A 221 5.75 -23.79 11.34
C LEU A 221 4.54 -24.55 11.90
N ARG A 222 3.49 -24.77 11.10
CA ARG A 222 2.29 -25.51 11.54
C ARG A 222 2.58 -26.98 11.85
N GLU A 223 3.57 -27.57 11.19
CA GLU A 223 3.98 -28.96 11.34
C GLU A 223 5.03 -29.18 12.44
N THR A 224 5.63 -28.09 12.93
CA THR A 224 6.75 -28.14 13.89
C THR A 224 6.32 -27.58 15.25
N PRO A 225 6.61 -28.22 16.39
CA PRO A 225 6.34 -27.63 17.70
C PRO A 225 7.10 -26.31 17.91
N ALA A 226 6.46 -25.32 18.55
CA ALA A 226 7.03 -23.98 18.74
C ALA A 226 8.41 -23.96 19.42
N ALA A 227 8.68 -24.91 20.33
CA ALA A 227 9.97 -25.06 20.98
C ALA A 227 11.15 -25.32 20.02
N HIS A 228 10.88 -25.77 18.80
CA HIS A 228 11.89 -26.06 17.77
C HIS A 228 11.97 -25.00 16.66
N TRP A 229 11.18 -23.94 16.75
CA TRP A 229 11.25 -22.84 15.79
C TRP A 229 12.52 -22.01 15.99
N SER A 230 12.90 -21.25 14.97
CA SER A 230 13.88 -20.18 15.15
C SER A 230 13.28 -19.02 15.97
N PRO A 231 14.10 -18.27 16.72
CA PRO A 231 13.64 -17.06 17.40
C PRO A 231 13.00 -16.03 16.47
N GLU A 232 13.50 -15.90 15.25
CA GLU A 232 12.95 -15.01 14.22
C GLU A 232 11.54 -15.43 13.79
N ASP A 233 11.30 -16.73 13.59
CA ASP A 233 9.98 -17.24 13.18
C ASP A 233 8.96 -17.08 14.30
N ALA A 234 9.35 -17.35 15.55
CA ALA A 234 8.51 -17.08 16.72
C ALA A 234 8.19 -15.58 16.84
N THR A 235 9.19 -14.72 16.64
CA THR A 235 9.02 -13.26 16.65
C THR A 235 8.05 -12.80 15.55
N PHE A 236 8.22 -13.32 14.33
CA PHE A 236 7.31 -13.02 13.21
C PHE A 236 5.87 -13.38 13.57
N VAL A 237 5.59 -14.61 14.02
CA VAL A 237 4.22 -15.05 14.33
C VAL A 237 3.60 -14.20 15.44
N VAL A 238 4.33 -13.96 16.54
CA VAL A 238 3.81 -13.20 17.69
C VAL A 238 3.56 -11.74 17.32
N CYS A 239 4.53 -11.07 16.69
CA CYS A 239 4.41 -9.66 16.34
C CYS A 239 3.38 -9.43 15.24
N MET A 240 3.32 -10.31 14.24
CA MET A 240 2.32 -10.24 13.17
C MET A 240 0.91 -10.45 13.72
N TYR A 241 0.72 -11.41 14.62
CA TYR A 241 -0.56 -11.63 15.30
C TYR A 241 -1.00 -10.41 16.12
N ALA A 242 -0.09 -9.81 16.89
CA ALA A 242 -0.39 -8.57 17.63
C ALA A 242 -0.77 -7.42 16.68
N LEU A 243 -0.07 -7.27 15.55
CA LEU A 243 -0.40 -6.26 14.53
C LEU A 243 -1.81 -6.42 13.98
N ILE A 244 -2.16 -7.61 13.48
CA ILE A 244 -3.50 -7.83 12.88
C ILE A 244 -4.61 -7.73 13.91
N SER A 245 -4.31 -8.03 15.19
CA SER A 245 -5.24 -7.93 16.31
C SER A 245 -5.40 -6.50 16.85
N SER A 246 -4.49 -5.58 16.52
CA SER A 246 -4.47 -4.21 17.06
C SER A 246 -5.46 -3.23 16.39
N GLY A 247 -6.34 -3.73 15.52
CA GLY A 247 -7.34 -2.92 14.84
C GLY A 247 -7.85 -3.60 13.57
N SER A 248 -7.66 -2.98 12.41
CA SER A 248 -7.98 -3.62 11.14
C SER A 248 -6.90 -4.64 10.77
N PRO A 249 -7.24 -5.82 10.23
CA PRO A 249 -6.24 -6.82 9.82
C PRO A 249 -5.19 -6.28 8.85
N VAL A 250 -5.52 -5.23 8.08
CA VAL A 250 -4.57 -4.57 7.17
C VAL A 250 -3.49 -3.74 7.89
N ARG A 251 -3.48 -3.70 9.22
CA ARG A 251 -2.47 -2.98 10.03
C ARG A 251 -1.04 -3.47 9.77
N ALA A 252 -0.88 -4.74 9.39
CA ALA A 252 0.44 -5.25 9.04
C ALA A 252 1.10 -4.51 7.86
N GLU A 253 0.31 -3.84 7.01
CA GLU A 253 0.82 -2.98 5.93
C GLU A 253 1.60 -1.76 6.48
N GLU A 254 1.42 -1.39 7.76
CA GLU A 254 2.20 -0.34 8.42
C GLU A 254 3.60 -0.78 8.84
N PHE A 255 3.94 -2.06 8.71
CA PHE A 255 5.28 -2.57 8.92
C PHE A 255 5.97 -3.00 7.62
N ASN A 256 5.37 -2.72 6.47
CA ASN A 256 6.01 -2.96 5.18
C ASN A 256 7.32 -2.18 5.05
N GLY A 257 8.33 -2.88 4.56
CA GLY A 257 9.67 -2.34 4.35
C GLY A 257 10.45 -2.06 5.63
N VAL A 258 9.98 -2.46 6.81
CA VAL A 258 10.67 -2.20 8.09
C VAL A 258 10.88 -3.45 8.94
N GLN A 259 11.72 -3.34 9.96
CA GLN A 259 11.93 -4.38 10.97
C GLN A 259 10.68 -4.57 11.83
N LEU A 260 10.17 -5.80 11.88
CA LEU A 260 9.16 -6.27 12.82
C LEU A 260 9.87 -6.84 14.05
N ALA A 261 10.18 -5.97 15.00
CA ALA A 261 10.83 -6.31 16.26
C ALA A 261 9.89 -6.00 17.46
N PRO A 262 9.99 -6.74 18.58
CA PRO A 262 9.05 -6.59 19.71
C PRO A 262 9.04 -5.21 20.35
N ASP A 263 10.22 -4.59 20.51
CA ASP A 263 10.37 -3.24 21.06
C ASP A 263 9.72 -2.20 20.15
N ARG A 264 10.03 -2.25 18.86
CA ARG A 264 9.49 -1.35 17.85
C ARG A 264 7.97 -1.46 17.73
N LEU A 265 7.44 -2.69 17.79
CA LEU A 265 6.01 -2.92 17.78
C LEU A 265 5.35 -2.38 19.06
N SER A 266 5.99 -2.59 20.21
CA SER A 266 5.50 -2.04 21.49
C SER A 266 5.43 -0.52 21.44
N ASP A 267 6.48 0.15 20.97
CA ASP A 267 6.52 1.62 20.82
C ASP A 267 5.45 2.11 19.85
N PHE A 268 5.30 1.43 18.70
CA PHE A 268 4.26 1.75 17.74
C PHE A 268 2.85 1.63 18.34
N LEU A 269 2.56 0.54 19.05
CA LEU A 269 1.25 0.35 19.66
C LEU A 269 0.98 1.38 20.76
N ARG A 270 1.99 1.73 21.56
CA ARG A 270 1.87 2.81 22.57
C ARG A 270 1.58 4.16 21.93
N GLU A 271 2.33 4.55 20.89
CA GLU A 271 2.09 5.78 20.13
C GLU A 271 0.65 5.81 19.57
N ARG A 272 0.16 4.67 19.06
CA ARG A 272 -1.22 4.56 18.56
C ARG A 272 -2.27 4.71 19.65
N ILE A 273 -2.12 4.01 20.78
CA ILE A 273 -3.04 4.09 21.92
C ILE A 273 -3.16 5.55 22.39
N GLU A 274 -2.02 6.22 22.56
CA GLU A 274 -1.96 7.63 22.95
C GLU A 274 -2.61 8.54 21.90
N ALA A 275 -2.32 8.34 20.61
CA ALA A 275 -2.91 9.11 19.53
C ALA A 275 -4.45 8.93 19.43
N TYR A 276 -4.97 7.78 19.85
CA TYR A 276 -6.41 7.53 19.93
C TYR A 276 -7.04 8.07 21.23
N GLY A 277 -6.24 8.60 22.16
CA GLY A 277 -6.70 9.07 23.46
C GLY A 277 -7.19 7.94 24.37
N ALA A 278 -6.65 6.73 24.18
CA ALA A 278 -6.92 5.57 25.01
C ALA A 278 -5.88 5.41 26.12
N GLU A 279 -6.25 4.72 27.19
CA GLU A 279 -5.36 4.47 28.33
C GLU A 279 -4.35 3.35 27.99
N LEU A 280 -3.09 3.57 28.36
CA LEU A 280 -2.06 2.54 28.25
C LEU A 280 -2.27 1.48 29.33
N PRO A 281 -2.24 0.18 28.98
CA PRO A 281 -2.29 -0.87 29.99
C PRO A 281 -1.04 -0.84 30.88
N ASP A 282 -1.21 -1.20 32.16
CA ASP A 282 -0.07 -1.49 33.03
C ASP A 282 0.51 -2.86 32.65
N LEU A 283 1.78 -2.87 32.26
CA LEU A 283 2.50 -4.05 31.77
C LEU A 283 3.65 -4.44 32.70
N ALA A 284 3.68 -3.92 33.93
CA ALA A 284 4.75 -4.20 34.86
C ALA A 284 4.86 -5.70 35.17
N GLY A 285 6.00 -6.31 34.81
CA GLY A 285 6.28 -7.73 35.06
C GLY A 285 5.65 -8.69 34.04
N GLU A 286 4.92 -8.19 33.05
CA GLU A 286 4.36 -9.04 31.99
C GLU A 286 5.45 -9.51 31.01
N PRO A 287 5.47 -10.79 30.62
CA PRO A 287 6.31 -11.27 29.54
C PRO A 287 6.02 -10.51 28.23
N THR A 288 7.05 -10.26 27.42
CA THR A 288 6.92 -9.43 26.20
C THR A 288 5.79 -9.88 25.26
N GLY A 289 5.58 -11.19 25.08
CA GLY A 289 4.48 -11.69 24.24
C GLY A 289 3.08 -11.35 24.77
N ALA A 290 2.86 -11.46 26.09
CA ALA A 290 1.60 -11.10 26.73
C ALA A 290 1.40 -9.57 26.73
N ALA A 291 2.47 -8.80 26.95
CA ALA A 291 2.45 -7.35 26.85
C ALA A 291 2.04 -6.85 25.46
N LEU A 292 2.52 -7.51 24.39
CA LEU A 292 2.12 -7.20 23.01
C LEU A 292 0.63 -7.48 22.76
N ASP A 293 0.10 -8.60 23.27
CA ASP A 293 -1.33 -8.91 23.15
C ASP A 293 -2.19 -7.86 23.87
N ALA A 294 -1.80 -7.45 25.08
CA ALA A 294 -2.49 -6.42 25.85
C ALA A 294 -2.47 -5.05 25.16
N LEU A 295 -1.32 -4.66 24.61
CA LEU A 295 -1.18 -3.44 23.81
C LEU A 295 -2.03 -3.49 22.54
N ALA A 296 -2.06 -4.63 21.84
CA ALA A 296 -2.90 -4.79 20.66
C ALA A 296 -4.38 -4.62 20.99
N ALA A 297 -4.86 -5.25 22.07
CA ALA A 297 -6.25 -5.12 22.52
C ALA A 297 -6.61 -3.67 22.88
N ALA A 298 -5.75 -2.97 23.64
CA ALA A 298 -5.95 -1.57 23.98
C ALA A 298 -5.98 -0.66 22.73
N CYS A 299 -5.07 -0.90 21.79
CA CYS A 299 -5.01 -0.17 20.52
C CYS A 299 -6.29 -0.38 19.68
N ALA A 300 -6.77 -1.62 19.58
CA ALA A 300 -7.99 -1.95 18.86
C ALA A 300 -9.22 -1.27 19.48
N GLY A 301 -9.34 -1.32 20.81
CA GLY A 301 -10.41 -0.66 21.56
C GLY A 301 -10.39 0.86 21.39
N GLY A 302 -9.21 1.47 21.53
CA GLY A 302 -9.01 2.91 21.35
C GLY A 302 -9.39 3.37 19.95
N ARG A 303 -8.97 2.64 18.92
CA ARG A 303 -9.33 2.96 17.52
C ARG A 303 -10.83 2.87 17.28
N ALA A 304 -11.48 1.83 17.79
CA ALA A 304 -12.92 1.63 17.63
C ALA A 304 -13.72 2.77 18.29
N GLU A 305 -13.30 3.22 19.47
CA GLU A 305 -13.90 4.36 20.16
C GLU A 305 -13.66 5.68 19.41
N LEU A 306 -12.45 5.91 18.91
CA LEU A 306 -12.11 7.09 18.12
C LEU A 306 -13.02 7.21 16.89
N LEU A 307 -13.23 6.12 16.16
CA LEU A 307 -14.14 6.07 15.01
C LEU A 307 -15.59 6.32 15.41
N ARG A 308 -16.04 5.78 16.55
CA ARG A 308 -17.39 5.99 17.09
C ARG A 308 -17.68 7.46 17.40
N ARG A 309 -16.65 8.22 17.81
CA ARG A 309 -16.72 9.67 18.04
C ARG A 309 -16.73 10.49 16.74
N GLY A 310 -16.69 9.85 15.58
CA GLY A 310 -16.76 10.51 14.27
C GLY A 310 -15.41 11.00 13.74
N ALA A 311 -14.29 10.54 14.31
CA ALA A 311 -12.98 10.86 13.76
C ALA A 311 -12.83 10.30 12.34
N VAL A 312 -12.17 11.06 11.48
CA VAL A 312 -11.89 10.66 10.10
C VAL A 312 -10.45 10.18 10.03
N LEU A 313 -10.26 8.91 9.68
CA LEU A 313 -8.95 8.34 9.42
C LEU A 313 -8.64 8.38 7.91
N TYR A 314 -7.37 8.53 7.57
CA TYR A 314 -6.86 8.32 6.22
C TYR A 314 -5.51 7.58 6.27
N ARG A 315 -4.99 7.15 5.12
CA ARG A 315 -3.66 6.54 5.04
C ARG A 315 -2.76 7.27 4.06
N GLU A 316 -1.48 7.33 4.40
CA GLU A 316 -0.40 7.66 3.48
C GLU A 316 0.24 6.35 3.03
N ILE A 317 0.48 6.18 1.73
CA ILE A 317 1.03 4.96 1.15
C ILE A 317 2.23 5.33 0.30
N ASN A 318 3.39 4.79 0.67
CA ASN A 318 4.56 4.81 -0.20
C ASN A 318 4.61 3.51 -1.00
N GLY A 319 4.37 3.60 -2.30
CA GLY A 319 4.33 2.45 -3.20
C GLY A 319 5.71 1.86 -3.49
N ALA A 320 6.81 2.58 -3.27
CA ALA A 320 8.17 2.05 -3.43
C ALA A 320 8.54 1.09 -2.29
N SER A 321 8.27 1.47 -1.03
CA SER A 321 8.49 0.60 0.14
C SER A 321 7.30 -0.26 0.53
N LEU A 322 6.13 -0.05 -0.10
CA LEU A 322 4.82 -0.58 0.27
C LEU A 322 4.34 -0.17 1.67
N HIS A 323 5.08 0.70 2.34
CA HIS A 323 4.83 1.16 3.69
C HIS A 323 3.58 2.04 3.72
N LYS A 324 2.69 1.77 4.69
CA LYS A 324 1.47 2.55 4.90
C LYS A 324 1.49 3.18 6.27
N ARG A 325 0.89 4.35 6.40
CA ARG A 325 0.72 5.02 7.68
C ARG A 325 -0.70 5.50 7.85
N GLU A 326 -1.40 5.01 8.85
CA GLU A 326 -2.71 5.57 9.23
C GLU A 326 -2.53 6.91 9.95
N ARG A 327 -3.37 7.88 9.60
CA ARG A 327 -3.37 9.25 10.10
C ARG A 327 -4.78 9.62 10.54
N ILE A 328 -4.86 10.50 11.53
CA ILE A 328 -6.11 11.11 11.98
C ILE A 328 -6.23 12.45 11.28
N MET A 329 -7.37 12.73 10.67
CA MET A 329 -7.67 14.04 10.13
C MET A 329 -7.83 15.02 11.29
N ALA A 330 -7.00 16.07 11.32
CA ALA A 330 -7.01 17.05 12.40
C ALA A 330 -8.30 17.89 12.41
N GLU A 331 -8.74 18.32 11.22
CA GLU A 331 -9.91 19.18 11.04
C GLU A 331 -11.08 18.40 10.46
N PRO A 332 -12.33 18.62 10.94
CA PRO A 332 -13.53 18.06 10.32
C PRO A 332 -13.61 18.42 8.83
N LEU A 333 -14.23 17.54 8.04
CA LEU A 333 -14.48 17.79 6.62
C LEU A 333 -15.74 18.63 6.44
N GLY A 334 -15.62 19.76 5.72
CA GLY A 334 -16.70 20.68 5.39
C GLY A 334 -17.18 20.55 3.93
N TRP A 335 -18.43 20.90 3.65
CA TRP A 335 -18.98 20.85 2.29
C TRP A 335 -18.43 21.95 1.38
N ASP A 336 -17.83 22.99 1.94
CA ASP A 336 -17.12 24.07 1.26
C ASP A 336 -15.80 23.62 0.61
N GLU A 337 -15.30 22.44 0.97
CA GLU A 337 -14.14 21.82 0.34
C GLU A 337 -14.49 21.09 -0.97
N LEU A 338 -15.77 21.05 -1.35
CA LEU A 338 -16.18 20.54 -2.65
C LEU A 338 -15.61 21.47 -3.76
N PRO A 339 -14.87 20.93 -4.75
CA PRO A 339 -14.31 21.75 -5.82
C PRO A 339 -15.38 22.59 -6.52
N ALA A 340 -15.14 23.89 -6.67
CA ALA A 340 -16.11 24.82 -7.23
C ALA A 340 -16.66 24.41 -8.60
N PRO A 341 -15.88 23.84 -9.55
CA PRO A 341 -16.42 23.33 -10.80
C PRO A 341 -17.44 22.19 -10.61
N VAL A 342 -17.19 21.29 -9.66
CA VAL A 342 -18.10 20.18 -9.32
C VAL A 342 -19.36 20.72 -8.66
N ALA A 343 -19.23 21.65 -7.70
CA ALA A 343 -20.38 22.34 -7.10
C ALA A 343 -21.22 23.08 -8.15
N GLY A 344 -20.58 23.69 -9.15
CA GLY A 344 -21.22 24.36 -10.29
C GLY A 344 -21.99 23.41 -11.19
N LEU A 345 -21.43 22.23 -11.51
CA LEU A 345 -22.12 21.19 -12.26
C LEU A 345 -23.40 20.73 -11.55
N LEU A 346 -23.29 20.42 -10.25
CA LEU A 346 -24.42 20.02 -9.43
C LEU A 346 -25.49 21.12 -9.36
N SER A 347 -25.06 22.36 -9.16
CA SER A 347 -25.94 23.53 -9.10
C SER A 347 -26.71 23.76 -10.39
N GLY A 348 -26.05 23.55 -11.55
CA GLY A 348 -26.69 23.65 -12.86
C GLY A 348 -27.80 22.62 -13.04
N VAL A 349 -27.58 21.38 -12.60
CA VAL A 349 -28.60 20.31 -12.67
C VAL A 349 -29.76 20.58 -11.70
N ALA A 350 -29.45 20.93 -10.45
CA ALA A 350 -30.45 21.24 -9.44
C ALA A 350 -31.18 22.59 -9.70
N GLY A 351 -30.67 23.44 -10.60
CA GLY A 351 -31.20 24.77 -10.84
C GLY A 351 -31.10 25.71 -9.64
N ARG A 352 -30.26 25.38 -8.64
CA ARG A 352 -30.02 26.16 -7.43
C ARG A 352 -28.63 25.85 -6.85
N PRO A 353 -28.01 26.78 -6.09
CA PRO A 353 -26.67 26.58 -5.54
C PRO A 353 -26.54 25.34 -4.64
N PHE A 354 -25.38 24.68 -4.71
CA PHE A 354 -25.01 23.61 -3.79
C PHE A 354 -24.92 24.14 -2.34
N PRO A 355 -25.53 23.45 -1.35
CA PRO A 355 -25.69 24.00 0.00
C PRO A 355 -24.47 23.73 0.90
N VAL A 356 -23.41 24.54 0.75
CA VAL A 356 -22.10 24.37 1.43
C VAL A 356 -22.09 24.47 2.97
N ALA A 357 -23.13 25.02 3.59
CA ALA A 357 -23.23 25.18 5.05
C ALA A 357 -24.40 24.39 5.66
N ALA A 358 -24.92 23.40 4.94
CA ALA A 358 -26.12 22.69 5.34
C ALA A 358 -25.84 21.38 6.08
N SER A 359 -26.87 20.86 6.75
CA SER A 359 -26.82 19.56 7.42
C SER A 359 -26.64 18.43 6.40
N PRO A 360 -26.10 17.27 6.81
CA PRO A 360 -26.01 16.09 5.95
C PRO A 360 -27.34 15.67 5.31
N GLU A 361 -28.47 15.82 6.01
CA GLU A 361 -29.81 15.51 5.51
C GLU A 361 -30.23 16.46 4.38
N THR A 362 -29.86 17.73 4.47
CA THR A 362 -30.14 18.71 3.43
C THR A 362 -29.34 18.40 2.16
N VAL A 363 -28.07 17.98 2.31
CA VAL A 363 -27.23 17.57 1.17
C VAL A 363 -27.73 16.25 0.57
N ARG A 364 -28.25 15.32 1.39
CA ARG A 364 -28.91 14.10 0.91
C ARG A 364 -30.13 14.42 0.04
N ALA A 365 -31.05 15.24 0.53
CA ALA A 365 -32.22 15.67 -0.25
C ALA A 365 -31.82 16.40 -1.54
N TYR A 366 -30.74 17.18 -1.50
CA TYR A 366 -30.16 17.80 -2.70
C TYR A 366 -29.68 16.75 -3.72
N ALA A 367 -28.97 15.71 -3.28
CA ALA A 367 -28.51 14.64 -4.17
C ALA A 367 -29.67 13.85 -4.79
N GLU A 368 -30.72 13.58 -4.02
CA GLU A 368 -31.97 12.96 -4.50
C GLU A 368 -32.63 13.80 -5.60
N GLU A 369 -32.74 15.12 -5.38
CA GLU A 369 -33.27 16.06 -6.38
C GLU A 369 -32.42 16.06 -7.67
N VAL A 370 -31.08 16.06 -7.54
CA VAL A 370 -30.17 15.98 -8.68
C VAL A 370 -30.44 14.71 -9.48
N VAL A 371 -30.47 13.54 -8.85
CA VAL A 371 -30.74 12.27 -9.53
C VAL A 371 -32.13 12.28 -10.18
N GLU A 372 -33.16 12.76 -9.48
CA GLU A 372 -34.52 12.86 -10.04
C GLU A 372 -34.56 13.70 -11.32
N ARG A 373 -33.83 14.81 -11.35
CA ARG A 373 -33.77 15.67 -12.54
C ARG A 373 -32.99 15.02 -13.66
N VAL A 374 -31.84 14.43 -13.35
CA VAL A 374 -30.97 13.76 -14.35
C VAL A 374 -31.73 12.67 -15.09
N VAL A 375 -32.47 11.80 -14.38
CA VAL A 375 -33.19 10.69 -15.02
C VAL A 375 -34.33 11.14 -15.93
N ARG A 376 -34.77 12.40 -15.86
CA ARG A 376 -35.78 12.99 -16.75
C ARG A 376 -35.18 13.62 -18.01
N LEU A 377 -33.86 13.72 -18.10
CA LEU A 377 -33.16 14.29 -19.26
C LEU A 377 -33.04 13.25 -20.38
N ALA A 378 -32.89 13.74 -21.62
CA ALA A 378 -32.51 12.88 -22.73
C ALA A 378 -31.06 12.39 -22.57
N PRO A 379 -30.74 11.13 -22.91
CA PRO A 379 -29.37 10.62 -22.90
C PRO A 379 -28.49 11.44 -23.86
N PRO A 380 -27.31 11.92 -23.43
CA PRO A 380 -26.34 12.51 -24.34
C PRO A 380 -25.85 11.50 -25.38
N ALA A 381 -25.35 12.00 -26.52
CA ALA A 381 -24.80 11.14 -27.57
C ALA A 381 -23.69 10.22 -27.02
N GLY A 382 -23.77 8.93 -27.35
CA GLY A 382 -22.81 7.92 -26.90
C GLY A 382 -23.09 7.30 -25.52
N PHE A 383 -24.17 7.71 -24.84
CA PHE A 383 -24.57 7.14 -23.54
C PHE A 383 -25.93 6.45 -23.61
N THR A 384 -26.09 5.39 -22.82
CA THR A 384 -27.34 4.62 -22.72
C THR A 384 -28.41 5.38 -21.94
N SER A 385 -28.05 6.08 -20.86
CA SER A 385 -28.95 7.02 -20.17
C SER A 385 -28.30 8.36 -19.83
N ALA A 386 -29.14 9.32 -19.43
CA ALA A 386 -28.66 10.60 -18.92
C ALA A 386 -27.86 10.48 -17.61
N TYR A 387 -28.11 9.44 -16.81
CA TYR A 387 -27.37 9.21 -15.56
C TYR A 387 -25.92 8.80 -15.84
N GLU A 388 -25.66 7.89 -16.78
CA GLU A 388 -24.29 7.56 -17.19
C GLU A 388 -23.56 8.78 -17.77
N GLY A 389 -24.23 9.57 -18.62
CA GLY A 389 -23.65 10.81 -19.15
C GLY A 389 -23.31 11.83 -18.04
N PHE A 390 -24.16 11.93 -17.02
CA PHE A 390 -23.91 12.78 -15.85
C PHE A 390 -22.74 12.26 -15.01
N LEU A 391 -22.66 10.95 -14.74
CA LEU A 391 -21.54 10.35 -14.00
C LEU A 391 -20.20 10.60 -14.71
N HIS A 392 -20.15 10.39 -16.02
CA HIS A 392 -18.93 10.66 -16.80
C HIS A 392 -18.52 12.13 -16.68
N ARG A 393 -19.45 13.06 -16.91
CA ARG A 393 -19.19 14.49 -16.81
C ARG A 393 -18.78 14.93 -15.40
N PHE A 394 -19.38 14.34 -14.37
CA PHE A 394 -19.01 14.59 -12.97
C PHE A 394 -17.54 14.24 -12.72
N PHE A 395 -17.09 13.08 -13.21
CA PHE A 395 -15.70 12.67 -13.06
C PHE A 395 -14.72 13.46 -13.94
N GLU A 396 -15.09 13.83 -15.17
CA GLU A 396 -14.29 14.75 -16.00
C GLU A 396 -14.11 16.10 -15.33
N THR A 397 -15.21 16.65 -14.77
CA THR A 397 -15.18 17.93 -14.06
C THR A 397 -14.26 17.87 -12.83
N LEU A 398 -14.29 16.75 -12.09
CA LEU A 398 -13.37 16.55 -10.96
C LEU A 398 -11.93 16.39 -11.43
N ALA A 399 -11.70 15.67 -12.54
CA ALA A 399 -10.37 15.44 -13.09
C ALA A 399 -9.70 16.76 -13.42
N ASP A 400 -10.40 17.65 -14.13
CA ASP A 400 -9.87 18.96 -14.48
C ASP A 400 -9.74 19.88 -13.25
N ALA A 401 -10.67 19.82 -12.29
CA ALA A 401 -10.64 20.66 -11.10
C ALA A 401 -9.46 20.37 -10.15
N LEU A 402 -8.96 19.13 -10.13
CA LEU A 402 -7.86 18.70 -9.28
C LEU A 402 -6.58 18.34 -10.06
N ASP A 403 -6.51 18.70 -11.34
CA ASP A 403 -5.39 18.42 -12.25
C ASP A 403 -4.99 16.93 -12.20
N CYS A 404 -5.97 16.06 -12.43
CA CYS A 404 -5.80 14.62 -12.48
C CYS A 404 -5.73 14.16 -13.94
N ASP A 405 -4.90 13.15 -14.19
CA ASP A 405 -4.89 12.51 -15.51
C ASP A 405 -6.18 11.71 -15.73
N VAL A 406 -6.64 10.99 -14.69
CA VAL A 406 -7.84 10.16 -14.75
C VAL A 406 -8.58 10.17 -13.41
N VAL A 407 -9.91 10.21 -13.47
CA VAL A 407 -10.80 9.98 -12.32
C VAL A 407 -11.69 8.77 -12.60
N MET A 408 -11.90 7.94 -11.59
CA MET A 408 -12.64 6.68 -11.72
C MET A 408 -13.69 6.54 -10.61
N GLY A 409 -14.89 6.13 -11.02
CA GLY A 409 -15.94 5.64 -10.13
C GLY A 409 -16.34 4.21 -10.51
N ARG A 410 -16.45 3.32 -9.52
CA ARG A 410 -16.85 1.91 -9.73
C ARG A 410 -18.05 1.54 -8.86
N GLY A 411 -18.80 0.53 -9.29
CA GLY A 411 -19.92 -0.03 -8.54
C GLY A 411 -20.55 -1.25 -9.24
N PRO A 412 -21.55 -1.89 -8.60
CA PRO A 412 -22.40 -2.87 -9.28
C PRO A 412 -23.23 -2.20 -10.37
N LYS A 413 -23.50 -2.91 -11.47
CA LYS A 413 -24.40 -2.40 -12.52
C LYS A 413 -25.83 -2.22 -12.04
N SER A 414 -26.27 -3.10 -11.13
CA SER A 414 -27.57 -3.06 -10.48
C SER A 414 -27.41 -3.51 -9.04
N VAL A 415 -28.06 -2.81 -8.10
CA VAL A 415 -28.09 -3.20 -6.69
C VAL A 415 -29.14 -4.28 -6.39
N ALA A 416 -30.08 -4.53 -7.33
CA ALA A 416 -31.17 -5.47 -7.15
C ALA A 416 -30.64 -6.86 -6.70
N VAL A 417 -29.69 -7.40 -7.45
CA VAL A 417 -29.07 -8.71 -7.19
C VAL A 417 -28.33 -8.80 -5.85
N LEU A 418 -28.09 -7.68 -5.15
CA LEU A 418 -27.39 -7.66 -3.87
C LEU A 418 -28.35 -7.77 -2.67
N HIS A 419 -29.66 -7.65 -2.87
CA HIS A 419 -30.64 -7.83 -1.82
C HIS A 419 -30.70 -9.28 -1.34
N SER A 420 -31.07 -9.45 -0.07
CA SER A 420 -31.10 -10.75 0.61
C SER A 420 -32.20 -11.68 0.10
N ASP A 421 -33.24 -11.13 -0.51
CA ASP A 421 -34.35 -11.87 -1.13
C ASP A 421 -33.99 -12.47 -2.50
N HIS A 422 -32.88 -12.03 -3.12
CA HIS A 422 -32.36 -12.66 -4.32
C HIS A 422 -31.72 -14.04 -4.01
N PRO A 423 -31.90 -15.04 -4.90
CA PRO A 423 -31.33 -16.37 -4.71
C PRO A 423 -29.83 -16.34 -4.42
N ALA A 424 -29.37 -17.15 -3.46
CA ALA A 424 -27.96 -17.22 -3.10
C ALA A 424 -27.08 -17.66 -4.30
N GLU A 425 -27.60 -18.56 -5.14
CA GLU A 425 -26.94 -19.01 -6.38
C GLU A 425 -26.66 -17.86 -7.36
N ASP A 426 -27.60 -16.92 -7.51
CA ASP A 426 -27.44 -15.75 -8.38
C ASP A 426 -26.39 -14.78 -7.81
N ARG A 427 -26.38 -14.60 -6.49
CA ARG A 427 -25.37 -13.79 -5.78
C ARG A 427 -23.97 -14.38 -5.92
N MET A 428 -23.85 -15.71 -5.87
CA MET A 428 -22.60 -16.43 -6.09
C MET A 428 -22.14 -16.43 -7.55
N ALA A 429 -23.08 -16.31 -8.51
CA ALA A 429 -22.80 -16.28 -9.93
C ALA A 429 -22.28 -14.93 -10.46
N LEU A 430 -22.28 -13.88 -9.63
CA LEU A 430 -21.76 -12.57 -9.99
C LEU A 430 -20.30 -12.66 -10.45
N ALA A 431 -20.01 -12.00 -11.56
CA ALA A 431 -18.70 -11.94 -12.20
C ALA A 431 -18.34 -10.50 -12.55
N THR A 432 -17.10 -10.27 -12.99
CA THR A 432 -16.59 -8.92 -13.31
C THR A 432 -17.43 -8.12 -14.31
N ARG A 433 -18.24 -8.80 -15.15
CA ARG A 433 -19.16 -8.16 -16.12
C ARG A 433 -20.38 -7.48 -15.47
N ASP A 434 -20.72 -7.88 -14.25
CA ASP A 434 -21.89 -7.39 -13.49
C ASP A 434 -21.57 -6.11 -12.71
N PHE A 435 -20.36 -5.59 -12.89
CA PHE A 435 -19.89 -4.33 -12.34
C PHE A 435 -19.56 -3.35 -13.46
N TYR A 436 -19.58 -2.06 -13.16
CA TYR A 436 -19.12 -1.00 -14.04
C TYR A 436 -17.92 -0.27 -13.42
N CYS A 437 -17.15 0.41 -14.26
CA CYS A 437 -16.25 1.47 -13.81
C CYS A 437 -16.19 2.58 -14.85
N CYS A 438 -16.76 3.73 -14.50
CA CYS A 438 -16.62 4.95 -15.27
C CYS A 438 -15.22 5.53 -15.02
N VAL A 439 -14.48 5.77 -16.09
CA VAL A 439 -13.09 6.21 -16.13
C VAL A 439 -13.08 7.44 -17.02
N ALA A 440 -13.04 8.61 -16.41
CA ALA A 440 -13.04 9.89 -17.10
C ALA A 440 -11.60 10.43 -17.18
N PRO A 441 -11.05 10.65 -18.38
CA PRO A 441 -9.77 11.32 -18.52
C PRO A 441 -9.90 12.83 -18.28
N GLY A 442 -8.92 13.44 -17.62
CA GLY A 442 -8.77 14.89 -17.63
C GLY A 442 -8.42 15.40 -19.03
N ALA A 443 -8.79 16.63 -19.36
CA ALA A 443 -8.61 17.18 -20.70
C ALA A 443 -7.13 17.21 -21.12
N ALA A 444 -6.22 17.48 -20.17
CA ALA A 444 -4.78 17.46 -20.41
C ALA A 444 -4.25 16.06 -20.74
N PHE A 445 -4.77 15.02 -20.08
CA PHE A 445 -4.37 13.63 -20.34
C PHE A 445 -4.90 13.13 -21.67
N ALA A 446 -6.18 13.38 -21.99
CA ALA A 446 -6.78 13.00 -23.26
C ALA A 446 -6.01 13.59 -24.46
N ARG A 447 -5.56 14.86 -24.36
CA ARG A 447 -4.74 15.51 -25.38
C ARG A 447 -3.41 14.80 -25.67
N LYS A 448 -2.85 14.08 -24.69
CA LYS A 448 -1.61 13.31 -24.90
C LYS A 448 -1.78 12.15 -25.90
N PHE A 449 -3.02 11.75 -26.19
CA PHE A 449 -3.39 10.69 -27.13
C PHE A 449 -4.08 11.22 -28.38
N ALA A 450 -4.00 12.52 -28.67
CA ALA A 450 -4.67 13.12 -29.84
C ALA A 450 -4.29 12.45 -31.16
N ASP A 451 -3.05 11.96 -31.28
CA ASP A 451 -2.54 11.27 -32.46
C ASP A 451 -2.90 9.76 -32.51
N ASP A 452 -3.34 9.18 -31.39
CA ASP A 452 -3.82 7.78 -31.32
C ASP A 452 -4.98 7.62 -30.30
N PRO A 453 -6.21 8.03 -30.68
CA PRO A 453 -7.40 7.87 -29.83
C PRO A 453 -7.67 6.41 -29.45
N SER A 454 -7.27 5.46 -30.30
CA SER A 454 -7.40 4.02 -30.03
C SER A 454 -6.56 3.60 -28.82
N GLN A 455 -5.39 4.23 -28.60
CA GLN A 455 -4.56 3.99 -27.43
C GLN A 455 -5.21 4.54 -26.15
N LEU A 456 -5.84 5.72 -26.20
CA LEU A 456 -6.63 6.24 -25.08
C LEU A 456 -7.74 5.24 -24.70
N ALA A 457 -8.54 4.80 -25.68
CA ALA A 457 -9.61 3.84 -25.45
C ALA A 457 -9.10 2.52 -24.82
N ARG A 458 -7.95 2.01 -25.28
CA ARG A 458 -7.31 0.81 -24.68
C ARG A 458 -6.88 1.04 -23.23
N THR A 459 -6.27 2.18 -22.93
CA THR A 459 -5.84 2.55 -21.58
C THR A 459 -7.03 2.69 -20.63
N LEU A 460 -8.07 3.45 -21.00
CA LEU A 460 -9.26 3.63 -20.18
C LEU A 460 -10.02 2.30 -19.96
N SER A 461 -10.11 1.46 -21.00
CA SER A 461 -10.67 0.11 -20.89
C SER A 461 -9.89 -0.75 -19.89
N ALA A 462 -8.56 -0.68 -19.89
CA ALA A 462 -7.73 -1.45 -18.96
C ALA A 462 -7.92 -1.01 -17.51
N TYR A 463 -8.02 0.31 -17.26
CA TYR A 463 -8.37 0.84 -15.95
C TYR A 463 -9.75 0.36 -15.50
N SER A 464 -10.78 0.46 -16.36
CA SER A 464 -12.13 -0.01 -16.04
C SER A 464 -12.14 -1.50 -15.69
N ALA A 465 -11.53 -2.35 -16.53
CA ALA A 465 -11.48 -3.79 -16.30
C ALA A 465 -10.84 -4.13 -14.96
N ARG A 466 -9.73 -3.48 -14.60
CA ARG A 466 -9.05 -3.73 -13.31
C ARG A 466 -9.89 -3.26 -12.13
N MET A 467 -10.64 -2.16 -12.25
CA MET A 467 -11.51 -1.66 -11.18
C MET A 467 -12.78 -2.50 -11.02
N ARG A 468 -13.37 -3.02 -12.10
CA ARG A 468 -14.47 -3.99 -12.02
C ARG A 468 -14.06 -5.27 -11.30
N TYR A 469 -12.85 -5.76 -11.58
CA TYR A 469 -12.25 -6.87 -10.83
C TYR A 469 -12.12 -6.55 -9.34
N ASN A 470 -11.68 -5.34 -8.95
CA ASN A 470 -11.64 -4.94 -7.54
C ASN A 470 -13.02 -5.03 -6.88
N THR A 471 -14.09 -4.55 -7.53
CA THR A 471 -15.44 -4.62 -6.95
C THR A 471 -15.89 -6.05 -6.72
N TRP A 472 -15.68 -6.92 -7.70
CA TRP A 472 -15.99 -8.32 -7.57
C TRP A 472 -15.26 -8.99 -6.40
N HIS A 473 -13.96 -8.73 -6.23
CA HIS A 473 -13.12 -9.29 -5.16
C HIS A 473 -13.44 -8.77 -3.76
N TYR A 474 -13.91 -7.52 -3.63
CA TYR A 474 -14.27 -6.94 -2.33
C TYR A 474 -15.70 -7.28 -1.92
N LEU A 475 -16.53 -7.74 -2.86
CA LEU A 475 -17.95 -7.96 -2.62
C LEU A 475 -18.23 -8.91 -1.44
N PRO A 476 -17.53 -10.06 -1.29
CA PRO A 476 -17.77 -10.95 -0.15
C PRO A 476 -17.61 -10.25 1.20
N HIS A 477 -16.53 -9.48 1.39
CA HIS A 477 -16.34 -8.72 2.62
C HIS A 477 -17.35 -7.57 2.77
N SER A 478 -17.65 -6.86 1.68
CA SER A 478 -18.59 -5.71 1.69
C SER A 478 -20.02 -6.11 2.06
N MET A 479 -20.39 -7.36 1.71
CA MET A 479 -21.72 -7.92 1.92
C MET A 479 -21.80 -8.89 3.10
N SER A 480 -20.68 -9.15 3.80
CA SER A 480 -20.56 -10.17 4.85
C SER A 480 -20.87 -11.60 4.37
N TRP A 481 -20.55 -11.93 3.13
CA TRP A 481 -20.76 -13.26 2.52
C TRP A 481 -19.52 -14.17 2.60
N THR A 482 -18.55 -13.84 3.45
CA THR A 482 -17.29 -14.60 3.55
C THR A 482 -17.49 -16.01 4.11
N GLU A 483 -18.56 -16.24 4.89
CA GLU A 483 -18.94 -17.55 5.40
C GLU A 483 -19.93 -18.29 4.47
N ASP A 484 -20.66 -17.55 3.63
CA ASP A 484 -21.75 -18.07 2.78
C ASP A 484 -21.27 -18.72 1.48
N SER A 485 -19.99 -18.59 1.12
CA SER A 485 -19.42 -19.08 -0.15
C SER A 485 -18.18 -19.98 0.07
N PRO A 486 -18.36 -21.18 0.64
CA PRO A 486 -17.25 -22.11 0.88
C PRO A 486 -16.50 -22.44 -0.43
N GLY A 487 -15.18 -22.24 -0.42
CA GLY A 487 -14.29 -22.48 -1.57
C GLY A 487 -14.01 -21.26 -2.46
N ARG A 488 -14.64 -20.12 -2.19
CA ARG A 488 -14.27 -18.84 -2.81
C ARG A 488 -13.23 -18.13 -1.93
N ASP A 489 -11.95 -18.45 -2.16
CA ASP A 489 -10.84 -17.83 -1.40
C ASP A 489 -10.27 -16.58 -2.09
N ASP A 490 -10.77 -16.26 -3.28
CA ASP A 490 -10.32 -15.13 -4.08
C ASP A 490 -11.12 -13.86 -3.71
N TRP A 491 -11.00 -13.44 -2.46
CA TRP A 491 -11.53 -12.17 -1.98
C TRP A 491 -10.52 -11.44 -1.10
N PHE A 492 -10.72 -10.13 -0.97
CA PHE A 492 -9.88 -9.27 -0.15
C PHE A 492 -10.72 -8.42 0.80
N PHE A 493 -10.15 -8.02 1.94
CA PHE A 493 -10.75 -7.02 2.80
C PHE A 493 -11.07 -5.76 1.99
N ALA A 494 -12.34 -5.37 2.00
CA ALA A 494 -12.78 -4.16 1.30
C ALA A 494 -12.08 -2.95 1.93
N PRO A 495 -11.62 -1.97 1.13
CA PRO A 495 -11.00 -0.78 1.68
C PRO A 495 -12.03 0.05 2.43
N MET A 496 -11.68 0.46 3.65
CA MET A 496 -12.56 1.19 4.58
C MET A 496 -12.11 2.63 4.84
N THR A 497 -10.92 3.00 4.36
CA THR A 497 -10.23 4.22 4.74
C THR A 497 -9.65 4.86 3.48
N ALA A 498 -9.83 6.16 3.35
CA ALA A 498 -9.28 6.91 2.24
C ALA A 498 -7.75 6.95 2.30
N ASP A 499 -7.08 7.10 1.15
CA ASP A 499 -5.63 7.13 1.10
C ASP A 499 -5.04 8.05 0.04
N ILE A 500 -3.83 8.54 0.35
CA ILE A 500 -2.89 9.19 -0.56
C ILE A 500 -1.78 8.18 -0.84
N THR A 501 -1.55 7.89 -2.12
CA THR A 501 -0.52 6.96 -2.56
C THR A 501 0.47 7.65 -3.48
N ASN A 502 1.77 7.49 -3.23
CA ASN A 502 2.86 7.97 -4.09
C ASN A 502 3.74 6.80 -4.56
N TRP A 503 4.34 6.90 -5.74
CA TRP A 503 5.20 5.87 -6.34
C TRP A 503 4.55 4.47 -6.41
N SER A 504 3.26 4.39 -6.77
CA SER A 504 2.55 3.09 -6.85
C SER A 504 2.97 2.23 -8.05
N ASP A 505 3.76 2.80 -8.96
CA ASP A 505 4.21 2.27 -10.24
C ASP A 505 5.51 1.45 -10.12
N GLN A 506 5.80 0.90 -8.94
CA GLN A 506 7.06 0.19 -8.66
C GLN A 506 6.92 -1.33 -8.69
N HIS A 507 5.92 -1.91 -8.01
CA HIS A 507 5.84 -3.37 -7.82
C HIS A 507 4.76 -4.07 -8.66
N HIS A 508 3.60 -3.45 -8.83
CA HIS A 508 2.47 -4.10 -9.50
C HIS A 508 2.58 -3.92 -11.02
N THR A 509 2.65 -5.02 -11.79
CA THR A 509 2.85 -4.98 -13.26
C THR A 509 1.84 -4.10 -13.98
N GLY A 510 0.58 -4.10 -13.54
CA GLY A 510 -0.44 -3.21 -14.09
C GLY A 510 -0.18 -1.73 -13.78
N HIS A 511 0.35 -1.41 -12.61
CA HIS A 511 0.70 -0.03 -12.26
C HIS A 511 1.92 0.44 -13.06
N VAL A 512 2.93 -0.41 -13.19
CA VAL A 512 4.12 -0.16 -14.02
C VAL A 512 3.70 0.09 -15.48
N THR A 513 2.86 -0.78 -16.04
CA THR A 513 2.45 -0.71 -17.46
C THR A 513 1.65 0.54 -17.79
N PHE A 514 0.77 0.96 -16.87
CA PHE A 514 -0.15 2.08 -17.09
C PHE A 514 0.23 3.33 -16.29
N GLY A 515 1.47 3.42 -15.81
CA GLY A 515 2.00 4.59 -15.11
C GLY A 515 1.17 5.00 -13.89
N VAL A 516 0.64 4.08 -13.10
CA VAL A 516 -0.16 4.42 -11.91
C VAL A 516 0.79 4.91 -10.81
N ARG A 517 1.14 6.20 -10.82
CA ARG A 517 2.22 6.74 -9.98
C ARG A 517 1.71 7.37 -8.69
N HIS A 518 0.87 8.39 -8.78
CA HIS A 518 0.25 9.06 -7.64
C HIS A 518 -1.26 8.87 -7.68
N ALA A 519 -1.87 8.47 -6.57
CA ALA A 519 -3.28 8.17 -6.53
C ALA A 519 -3.95 8.62 -5.23
N LEU A 520 -5.21 8.99 -5.34
CA LEU A 520 -6.13 9.09 -4.22
C LEU A 520 -7.16 7.99 -4.32
N ARG A 521 -7.54 7.40 -3.18
CA ARG A 521 -8.68 6.48 -3.08
C ARG A 521 -9.61 6.94 -1.99
N VAL A 522 -10.90 6.99 -2.28
CA VAL A 522 -11.95 7.27 -1.31
C VAL A 522 -12.98 6.14 -1.41
N PRO A 523 -12.91 5.14 -0.52
CA PRO A 523 -13.88 4.05 -0.49
C PRO A 523 -15.26 4.58 -0.09
N LEU A 524 -16.29 4.13 -0.81
CA LEU A 524 -17.67 4.58 -0.61
C LEU A 524 -18.59 3.37 -0.40
N GLY A 525 -19.75 3.62 0.20
CA GLY A 525 -20.77 2.62 0.42
C GLY A 525 -22.16 3.22 0.38
N ILE A 526 -23.17 2.36 0.39
CA ILE A 526 -24.59 2.71 0.49
C ILE A 526 -25.21 1.93 1.65
N VAL A 527 -26.40 2.34 2.07
CA VAL A 527 -27.25 1.56 2.96
C VAL A 527 -28.12 0.65 2.11
N LEU A 528 -28.03 -0.64 2.36
CA LEU A 528 -28.85 -1.68 1.76
C LEU A 528 -29.49 -2.51 2.87
N GLU A 529 -30.82 -2.60 2.88
CA GLU A 529 -31.59 -3.34 3.90
C GLU A 529 -31.27 -2.90 5.34
N GLY A 530 -31.09 -1.60 5.54
CA GLY A 530 -30.74 -1.01 6.85
C GLY A 530 -29.28 -1.18 7.27
N GLY A 531 -28.46 -1.92 6.52
CA GLY A 531 -27.03 -2.09 6.77
C GLY A 531 -26.14 -1.27 5.82
N TYR A 532 -25.11 -0.60 6.35
CA TYR A 532 -24.11 0.05 5.52
C TYR A 532 -23.18 -0.98 4.86
N ARG A 533 -23.02 -0.89 3.54
CA ARG A 533 -22.19 -1.79 2.72
C ARG A 533 -20.94 -1.05 2.23
N PRO A 534 -19.81 -1.13 2.95
CA PRO A 534 -18.64 -0.34 2.65
C PRO A 534 -17.85 -0.90 1.46
N GLY A 535 -17.11 -0.04 0.75
CA GLY A 535 -16.19 -0.47 -0.31
C GLY A 535 -16.85 -1.01 -1.59
N LEU A 536 -18.20 -1.03 -1.62
CA LEU A 536 -19.02 -1.37 -2.78
C LEU A 536 -18.80 -0.39 -3.93
N TYR A 537 -18.66 0.89 -3.58
CA TYR A 537 -18.29 1.97 -4.49
C TYR A 537 -16.91 2.52 -4.13
N ASP A 538 -16.33 3.30 -5.03
CA ASP A 538 -15.01 3.91 -4.84
C ASP A 538 -14.93 5.17 -5.69
N LEU A 539 -14.17 6.16 -5.23
CA LEU A 539 -13.69 7.27 -6.03
C LEU A 539 -12.17 7.20 -6.06
N ARG A 540 -11.60 7.15 -7.27
CA ARG A 540 -10.14 7.15 -7.45
C ARG A 540 -9.70 8.26 -8.36
N LEU A 541 -8.61 8.90 -7.99
CA LEU A 541 -7.97 9.94 -8.77
C LEU A 541 -6.54 9.50 -9.05
N LEU A 542 -6.05 9.74 -10.25
CA LEU A 542 -4.75 9.27 -10.71
C LEU A 542 -3.98 10.40 -11.39
N ARG A 543 -2.71 10.53 -11.04
CA ARG A 543 -1.67 11.20 -11.84
C ARG A 543 -0.62 10.18 -12.25
N THR A 544 -0.34 10.13 -13.54
CA THR A 544 0.65 9.23 -14.13
C THR A 544 2.08 9.76 -14.07
N SER A 545 2.21 11.05 -13.83
CA SER A 545 3.46 11.80 -13.70
C SER A 545 3.18 13.12 -12.97
N GLY A 546 4.22 13.91 -12.72
CA GLY A 546 4.07 15.24 -12.10
C GLY A 546 4.07 15.21 -10.58
N ALA A 547 3.43 16.20 -9.97
CA ALA A 547 3.45 16.40 -8.53
C ALA A 547 2.58 15.38 -7.77
N GLU A 548 3.03 15.05 -6.57
CA GLU A 548 2.28 14.22 -5.61
C GLU A 548 0.94 14.86 -5.24
N PHE A 549 0.00 14.04 -4.76
CA PHE A 549 -1.19 14.56 -4.11
C PHE A 549 -0.86 14.98 -2.68
N GLU A 550 -1.43 16.10 -2.26
CA GLU A 550 -1.33 16.63 -0.91
C GLU A 550 -2.65 16.51 -0.15
N LEU A 551 -2.61 16.73 1.17
CA LEU A 551 -3.79 16.62 2.04
C LEU A 551 -5.01 17.44 1.55
N PRO A 552 -4.89 18.69 1.06
CA PRO A 552 -6.05 19.42 0.53
C PRO A 552 -6.73 18.70 -0.65
N HIS A 553 -5.96 18.03 -1.51
CA HIS A 553 -6.52 17.23 -2.60
C HIS A 553 -7.31 16.04 -2.08
N LEU A 554 -6.79 15.34 -1.05
CA LEU A 554 -7.51 14.25 -0.41
C LEU A 554 -8.81 14.73 0.21
N ARG A 555 -8.79 15.86 0.94
CA ARG A 555 -10.00 16.38 1.60
C ARG A 555 -11.09 16.75 0.58
N ALA A 556 -10.71 17.44 -0.51
CA ALA A 556 -11.62 17.73 -1.61
C ALA A 556 -12.18 16.45 -2.26
N ALA A 557 -11.34 15.44 -2.47
CA ALA A 557 -11.77 14.14 -2.97
C ALA A 557 -12.71 13.41 -2.00
N MET A 558 -12.47 13.48 -0.69
CA MET A 558 -13.33 12.87 0.32
C MET A 558 -14.71 13.53 0.37
N VAL A 559 -14.78 14.85 0.27
CA VAL A 559 -16.05 15.59 0.22
C VAL A 559 -16.80 15.31 -1.08
N THR A 560 -16.09 15.28 -2.22
CA THR A 560 -16.66 14.86 -3.50
C THR A 560 -17.16 13.42 -3.45
N GLY A 561 -16.41 12.52 -2.81
CA GLY A 561 -16.80 11.12 -2.59
C GLY A 561 -18.05 10.97 -1.73
N ARG A 562 -18.22 11.80 -0.69
CA ARG A 562 -19.46 11.85 0.10
C ARG A 562 -20.67 12.25 -0.75
N VAL A 563 -20.52 13.26 -1.61
CA VAL A 563 -21.58 13.65 -2.56
C VAL A 563 -21.86 12.51 -3.54
N GLN A 564 -20.83 11.88 -4.10
CA GLN A 564 -20.97 10.72 -4.97
C GLN A 564 -21.70 9.56 -4.29
N ALA A 565 -21.42 9.27 -3.01
CA ALA A 565 -22.11 8.23 -2.27
C ALA A 565 -23.61 8.52 -2.11
N LEU A 566 -23.98 9.79 -1.88
CA LEU A 566 -25.38 10.22 -1.82
C LEU A 566 -26.08 10.09 -3.17
N LEU A 567 -25.39 10.43 -4.27
CA LEU A 567 -25.90 10.22 -5.63
C LEU A 567 -26.11 8.73 -5.92
N HIS A 568 -25.18 7.86 -5.53
CA HIS A 568 -25.31 6.40 -5.67
C HIS A 568 -26.43 5.82 -4.81
N GLN A 569 -26.61 6.33 -3.58
CA GLN A 569 -27.76 5.94 -2.75
C GLN A 569 -29.07 6.31 -3.45
N ALA A 570 -29.22 7.55 -3.91
CA ALA A 570 -30.43 8.00 -4.60
C ALA A 570 -30.69 7.23 -5.91
N ALA A 571 -29.64 6.83 -6.63
CA ALA A 571 -29.75 5.97 -7.81
C ALA A 571 -30.19 4.54 -7.44
N ALA A 572 -29.59 3.97 -6.39
CA ALA A 572 -29.93 2.64 -5.87
C ALA A 572 -31.38 2.56 -5.38
N ASP A 573 -31.85 3.56 -4.64
CA ASP A 573 -33.24 3.63 -4.12
C ASP A 573 -34.29 3.68 -5.25
N ARG A 574 -33.88 4.11 -6.45
CA ARG A 574 -34.72 4.15 -7.66
C ARG A 574 -34.55 2.93 -8.55
N GLY A 575 -33.68 1.99 -8.19
CA GLY A 575 -33.36 0.81 -9.00
C GLY A 575 -32.71 1.16 -10.35
N LEU A 576 -31.91 2.23 -10.41
CA LEU A 576 -31.22 2.58 -11.65
C LEU A 576 -30.15 1.54 -11.98
N GLU A 577 -30.06 1.20 -13.26
CA GLU A 577 -29.02 0.33 -13.79
C GLU A 577 -28.00 1.12 -14.62
N VAL A 578 -26.75 0.68 -14.60
CA VAL A 578 -25.66 1.24 -15.39
C VAL A 578 -25.26 0.24 -16.48
N GLY A 579 -25.55 0.58 -17.74
CA GLY A 579 -25.25 -0.26 -18.90
C GLY A 579 -23.85 -0.02 -19.49
N ASP A 580 -23.37 1.23 -19.43
CA ASP A 580 -22.15 1.70 -20.09
C ASP A 580 -20.84 1.32 -19.34
N PHE A 581 -19.71 1.86 -19.82
CA PHE A 581 -18.38 1.80 -19.21
C PHE A 581 -17.71 0.41 -19.16
N ASP A 582 -18.14 -0.50 -20.03
CA ASP A 582 -17.38 -1.70 -20.33
C ASP A 582 -16.33 -1.45 -21.44
N ASN A 583 -15.55 -2.49 -21.75
CA ASN A 583 -14.50 -2.39 -22.77
C ASN A 583 -15.06 -2.08 -24.17
N GLY A 584 -16.30 -2.46 -24.47
CA GLY A 584 -16.96 -2.16 -25.74
C GLY A 584 -17.33 -0.68 -25.82
N TRP A 585 -17.89 -0.13 -24.74
CA TRP A 585 -18.25 1.27 -24.64
C TRP A 585 -17.04 2.20 -24.85
N TYR A 586 -15.92 2.00 -24.14
CA TYR A 586 -14.73 2.85 -24.32
C TYR A 586 -14.16 2.83 -25.74
N ARG A 587 -14.19 1.66 -26.41
CA ARG A 587 -13.75 1.56 -27.80
C ARG A 587 -14.65 2.34 -28.74
N ALA A 588 -15.96 2.31 -28.54
CA ALA A 588 -16.90 3.07 -29.36
C ALA A 588 -16.80 4.59 -29.08
N PHE A 589 -16.74 4.97 -27.80
CA PHE A 589 -16.82 6.36 -27.36
C PHE A 589 -15.52 7.15 -27.56
N HIS A 590 -14.35 6.56 -27.28
CA HIS A 590 -13.05 7.22 -27.41
C HIS A 590 -12.19 6.72 -28.57
N GLY A 591 -12.53 5.57 -29.16
CA GLY A 591 -11.69 4.93 -30.18
C GLY A 591 -12.04 5.29 -31.62
N SER A 592 -13.03 6.16 -31.85
CA SER A 592 -13.46 6.62 -33.17
C SER A 592 -12.84 7.95 -33.59
#